data_AF-A0A7S1R465-F1
#
_entry.id   AF-A0A7S1R465-F1
#
_cell.length_a   1.000
_cell.length_b   1.000
_cell.length_c   1.000
_cell.angle_alpha   90.00
_cell.angle_beta   90.00
_cell.angle_gamma   90.00
#
_symmetry.space_group_name_H-M   'P 1'
#
loop_
_entity.id
_entity.type
_entity.pdbx_description
1 polymer ?
#
loop_
_entity_poly.entity_id
_entity_poly.type
_entity_poly.pdbx_seq_one_letter_code
_entity_poly.pdbx_strand_id
1 'polypeptide(L)'
;QFLYFIATGRRTSSMAALAMILQLQLELAQCYVSGVRTMLRLPRLLRQPTELSAKLEALKQGDTLTVDVPTAEVDDYNAMMAATKTKCLQAGPSLWLRNYEWGMMPAMVILRIVATLCALIMGREGTTIVLALLACQLLLAPLSFVPAASTLIALWQPMFVGHYAVYPAMRAAAAAFIPASALDQFTVTIDSSFILAFVVIDQLLCVLCLFWCPDGKPAPVSTKQLLRSVFYGFVNCKTYQLLLFALLSGLQINVGILAVDYMFGLTNWVCELVRKTGYNWSTLFYHQHRLAHLPSVYQHAHKFHHSLQGTTAFDAHLYGNGMPEELATFALEFGAAALWGVPPATLNFKTLYHSWTDKVGHTMKRDGTDGCNAHPLHHVHHTKNYGIFDMSIDLLFGTCVHATEFPAPHGCTITRSERRSGETDVIRLTYTRGTQEGHS
;
A
#
# COMPACT_ATOMS: atom_id res chain seq x y z
N GLN A 1 21.40 19.48 5.87
CA GLN A 1 21.75 19.90 4.49
C GLN A 1 20.82 20.97 3.93
N PHE A 2 19.48 20.86 4.03
CA PHE A 2 18.54 21.96 3.69
C PHE A 2 18.82 23.26 4.45
N LEU A 3 18.90 23.19 5.78
CA LEU A 3 19.26 24.33 6.62
C LEU A 3 20.68 24.85 6.33
N TYR A 4 21.61 23.96 5.97
CA TYR A 4 22.97 24.33 5.56
C TYR A 4 22.99 25.03 4.19
N PHE A 5 22.13 24.64 3.25
CA PHE A 5 21.99 25.27 1.93
C PHE A 5 21.28 26.63 2.02
N ILE A 6 20.30 26.76 2.92
CA ILE A 6 19.70 28.05 3.29
C ILE A 6 20.74 28.95 3.99
N ALA A 7 21.54 28.39 4.89
CA ALA A 7 22.56 29.13 5.64
C ALA A 7 23.76 29.57 4.79
N THR A 8 24.10 28.84 3.71
CA THR A 8 25.25 29.14 2.84
C THR A 8 24.96 30.17 1.72
N GLY A 9 23.78 30.81 1.73
CA GLY A 9 23.59 32.10 1.03
C GLY A 9 23.41 32.06 -0.49
N ARG A 10 23.33 30.89 -1.15
CA ARG A 10 22.94 30.81 -2.58
C ARG A 10 21.42 30.93 -2.76
N ARG A 11 20.86 32.08 -2.39
CA ARG A 11 19.40 32.34 -2.38
C ARG A 11 18.71 32.15 -3.72
N THR A 12 19.39 32.39 -4.85
CA THR A 12 18.80 32.24 -6.18
C THR A 12 18.58 30.78 -6.58
N SER A 13 19.44 29.86 -6.10
CA SER A 13 19.31 28.43 -6.41
C SER A 13 18.29 27.68 -5.53
N SER A 14 18.00 28.17 -4.32
CA SER A 14 17.04 27.52 -3.42
C SER A 14 15.59 27.75 -3.83
N MET A 15 15.24 28.98 -4.24
CA MET A 15 13.88 29.29 -4.70
C MET A 15 13.55 28.60 -6.02
N ALA A 16 14.51 28.51 -6.96
CA ALA A 16 14.33 27.77 -8.20
C ALA A 16 14.10 26.27 -7.94
N ALA A 17 14.85 25.67 -7.01
CA ALA A 17 14.67 24.27 -6.63
C ALA A 17 13.30 24.02 -5.98
N LEU A 18 12.87 24.90 -5.08
CA LEU A 18 11.54 24.82 -4.46
C LEU A 18 10.43 24.95 -5.51
N ALA A 19 10.52 25.95 -6.40
CA ALA A 19 9.56 26.13 -7.48
C ALA A 19 9.46 24.90 -8.39
N MET A 20 10.61 24.30 -8.73
CA MET A 20 10.65 23.05 -9.50
C MET A 20 10.00 21.87 -8.75
N ILE A 21 10.26 21.72 -7.44
CA ILE A 21 9.61 20.69 -6.62
C ILE A 21 8.09 20.88 -6.62
N LEU A 22 7.62 22.11 -6.39
CA LEU A 22 6.18 22.43 -6.37
C LEU A 22 5.54 22.17 -7.73
N GLN A 23 6.20 22.56 -8.82
CA GLN A 23 5.73 22.25 -10.17
C GLN A 23 5.62 20.74 -10.37
N LEU A 24 6.63 19.97 -9.96
CA LEU A 24 6.60 18.51 -10.11
C LEU A 24 5.49 17.87 -9.25
N GLN A 25 5.22 18.37 -8.04
CA GLN A 25 4.06 17.90 -7.25
C GLN A 25 2.74 18.13 -7.96
N LEU A 26 2.56 19.32 -8.55
CA LEU A 26 1.36 19.63 -9.32
C LEU A 26 1.21 18.69 -10.52
N GLU A 27 2.29 18.43 -11.24
CA GLU A 27 2.34 17.48 -12.36
C GLU A 27 1.98 16.06 -11.91
N LEU A 28 2.51 15.60 -10.77
CA LEU A 28 2.18 14.28 -10.20
C LEU A 28 0.71 14.20 -9.78
N ALA A 29 0.16 15.25 -9.17
CA ALA A 29 -1.25 15.31 -8.80
C ALA A 29 -2.17 15.30 -10.03
N GLN A 30 -1.81 16.04 -11.09
CA GLN A 30 -2.54 16.03 -12.36
C GLN A 30 -2.47 14.66 -13.04
N CYS A 31 -1.30 14.02 -13.03
CA CYS A 31 -1.11 12.65 -13.51
C CYS A 31 -1.99 11.68 -12.71
N TYR A 32 -2.00 11.78 -11.38
CA TYR A 32 -2.85 10.94 -10.52
C TYR A 32 -4.34 11.06 -10.87
N VAL A 33 -4.86 12.29 -10.92
CA VAL A 33 -6.28 12.54 -11.25
C VAL A 33 -6.62 12.03 -12.66
N SER A 34 -5.74 12.26 -13.62
CA SER A 34 -5.96 11.84 -15.01
C SER A 34 -5.93 10.31 -15.15
N GLY A 35 -4.98 9.65 -14.49
CA GLY A 35 -4.91 8.19 -14.46
C GLY A 35 -6.10 7.56 -13.77
N VAL A 36 -6.57 8.11 -12.65
CA VAL A 36 -7.83 7.67 -12.00
C VAL A 36 -9.01 7.80 -12.96
N ARG A 37 -9.11 8.90 -13.71
CA ARG A 37 -10.18 9.06 -14.73
C ARG A 37 -10.10 8.00 -15.82
N THR A 38 -8.91 7.65 -16.30
CA THR A 38 -8.75 6.56 -17.26
C THR A 38 -9.12 5.21 -16.65
N MET A 39 -8.67 4.94 -15.43
CA MET A 39 -9.03 3.71 -14.71
C MET A 39 -10.54 3.55 -14.54
N LEU A 40 -11.29 4.65 -14.38
CA LEU A 40 -12.75 4.63 -14.29
C LEU A 40 -13.45 4.30 -15.61
N ARG A 41 -12.82 4.53 -16.76
CA ARG A 41 -13.35 4.22 -18.09
C ARG A 41 -13.20 2.74 -18.45
N LEU A 42 -12.25 2.05 -17.82
CA LEU A 42 -12.03 0.62 -18.05
C LEU A 42 -13.31 -0.20 -17.82
N PRO A 43 -13.45 -1.35 -18.51
CA PRO A 43 -14.55 -2.27 -18.28
C PRO A 43 -14.71 -2.61 -16.81
N ARG A 44 -15.97 -2.67 -16.35
CA ARG A 44 -16.30 -2.88 -14.93
C ARG A 44 -15.64 -4.12 -14.33
N LEU A 45 -15.43 -5.17 -15.11
CA LEU A 45 -14.74 -6.39 -14.66
C LEU A 45 -13.29 -6.12 -14.24
N LEU A 46 -12.55 -5.26 -14.95
CA LEU A 46 -11.18 -4.88 -14.56
C LEU A 46 -11.17 -3.90 -13.38
N ARG A 47 -12.27 -3.17 -13.18
CA ARG A 47 -12.43 -2.25 -12.05
C ARG A 47 -12.95 -2.92 -10.79
N GLN A 48 -13.46 -4.14 -10.87
CA GLN A 48 -14.09 -4.83 -9.74
C GLN A 48 -13.59 -6.27 -9.66
N PRO A 49 -12.39 -6.51 -9.08
CA PRO A 49 -11.78 -7.84 -9.00
C PRO A 49 -12.69 -8.89 -8.36
N THR A 50 -13.54 -8.53 -7.40
CA THR A 50 -14.52 -9.46 -6.81
C THR A 50 -15.55 -9.95 -7.83
N GLU A 51 -16.00 -9.08 -8.74
CA GLU A 51 -16.93 -9.45 -9.81
C GLU A 51 -16.24 -10.29 -10.88
N LEU A 52 -15.01 -9.94 -11.23
CA LEU A 52 -14.17 -10.75 -12.11
C LEU A 52 -13.93 -12.14 -11.51
N SER A 53 -13.48 -12.21 -10.25
CA SER A 53 -13.22 -13.46 -9.52
C SER A 53 -14.45 -14.37 -9.48
N ALA A 54 -15.63 -13.83 -9.16
CA ALA A 54 -16.88 -14.60 -9.18
C ALA A 54 -17.23 -15.15 -10.57
N LYS A 55 -16.95 -14.39 -11.65
CA LYS A 55 -17.13 -14.88 -13.03
C LYS A 55 -16.12 -15.95 -13.40
N LEU A 56 -14.86 -15.82 -12.97
CA LEU A 56 -13.81 -16.80 -13.22
C LEU A 56 -14.07 -18.12 -12.47
N GLU A 57 -14.55 -18.04 -11.24
CA GLU A 57 -14.96 -19.21 -10.45
C GLU A 57 -16.10 -19.99 -11.13
N ALA A 58 -17.03 -19.27 -11.78
CA ALA A 58 -18.16 -19.86 -12.48
C ALA A 58 -17.82 -20.46 -13.87
N LEU A 59 -16.60 -20.25 -14.39
CA LEU A 59 -16.18 -20.84 -15.67
C LEU A 59 -16.01 -22.36 -15.53
N LYS A 60 -16.53 -23.11 -16.49
CA LYS A 60 -16.24 -24.54 -16.58
C LYS A 60 -14.88 -24.75 -17.24
N GLN A 61 -14.33 -25.95 -17.07
CA GLN A 61 -13.08 -26.35 -17.72
C GLN A 61 -13.15 -26.15 -19.24
N GLY A 62 -12.18 -25.42 -19.80
CA GLY A 62 -12.15 -25.06 -21.22
C GLY A 62 -12.98 -23.83 -21.61
N ASP A 63 -13.84 -23.31 -20.72
CA ASP A 63 -14.54 -22.06 -20.98
C ASP A 63 -13.58 -20.87 -20.94
N THR A 64 -13.98 -19.81 -21.64
CA THR A 64 -13.24 -18.55 -21.66
C THR A 64 -14.11 -17.36 -21.29
N LEU A 65 -13.52 -16.40 -20.57
CA LEU A 65 -14.07 -15.07 -20.36
C LEU A 65 -13.18 -14.08 -21.11
N THR A 66 -13.77 -13.16 -21.88
CA THR A 66 -13.02 -12.12 -22.58
C THR A 66 -13.40 -10.74 -22.10
N VAL A 67 -12.41 -9.85 -22.04
CA VAL A 67 -12.61 -8.43 -21.73
C VAL A 67 -11.84 -7.62 -22.78
N ASP A 68 -12.60 -6.86 -23.58
CA ASP A 68 -12.04 -5.98 -24.61
C ASP A 68 -11.92 -4.55 -24.07
N VAL A 69 -10.77 -3.93 -24.31
CA VAL A 69 -10.49 -2.54 -23.97
C VAL A 69 -10.03 -1.83 -25.24
N PRO A 70 -10.57 -0.64 -25.58
CA PRO A 70 -10.09 0.12 -26.73
C PRO A 70 -8.59 0.42 -26.59
N THR A 71 -7.81 0.15 -27.64
CA THR A 71 -6.36 0.39 -27.64
C THR A 71 -6.03 1.86 -27.33
N ALA A 72 -6.86 2.80 -27.80
CA ALA A 72 -6.74 4.21 -27.51
C ALA A 72 -6.72 4.54 -25.99
N GLU A 73 -7.52 3.84 -25.17
CA GLU A 73 -7.51 4.08 -23.72
C GLU A 73 -6.19 3.62 -23.07
N VAL A 74 -5.62 2.52 -23.58
CA VAL A 74 -4.35 1.97 -23.12
C VAL A 74 -3.19 2.88 -23.53
N ASP A 75 -3.21 3.33 -24.78
CA ASP A 75 -2.20 4.23 -25.34
C ASP A 75 -2.22 5.59 -24.65
N ASP A 76 -3.40 6.18 -24.42
CA ASP A 76 -3.57 7.44 -23.70
C ASP A 76 -2.98 7.37 -22.28
N TYR A 77 -3.28 6.29 -21.54
CA TYR A 77 -2.73 6.09 -20.20
C TYR A 77 -1.20 5.95 -20.22
N ASN A 78 -0.67 5.12 -21.13
CA ASN A 78 0.76 4.90 -21.25
C ASN A 78 1.50 6.15 -21.70
N ALA A 79 0.93 6.94 -22.61
CA ALA A 79 1.46 8.22 -23.06
C ALA A 79 1.50 9.24 -21.91
N MET A 80 0.45 9.33 -21.11
CA MET A 80 0.41 10.17 -19.91
C MET A 80 1.52 9.78 -18.91
N MET A 81 1.68 8.49 -18.62
CA MET A 81 2.74 8.00 -17.74
C MET A 81 4.14 8.27 -18.31
N ALA A 82 4.33 8.10 -19.62
CA ALA A 82 5.60 8.38 -20.29
C ALA A 82 5.95 9.88 -20.30
N ALA A 83 4.96 10.76 -20.52
CA ALA A 83 5.13 12.21 -20.45
C ALA A 83 5.53 12.64 -19.03
N THR A 84 4.84 12.14 -18.02
CA THR A 84 5.15 12.44 -16.61
C THR A 84 6.54 11.92 -16.23
N LYS A 85 6.90 10.70 -16.66
CA LYS A 85 8.24 10.13 -16.52
C LYS A 85 9.31 11.04 -17.13
N THR A 86 9.06 11.57 -18.32
CA THR A 86 9.97 12.48 -19.02
C THR A 86 10.17 13.77 -18.22
N LYS A 87 9.09 14.38 -17.72
CA LYS A 87 9.17 15.56 -16.85
C LYS A 87 9.97 15.28 -15.58
N CYS A 88 9.78 14.12 -14.95
CA CYS A 88 10.54 13.71 -13.76
C CYS A 88 12.05 13.55 -14.04
N LEU A 89 12.40 13.04 -15.22
CA LEU A 89 13.79 12.93 -15.67
C LEU A 89 14.40 14.29 -16.02
N GLN A 90 13.62 15.19 -16.63
CA GLN A 90 14.04 16.54 -17.02
C GLN A 90 14.22 17.49 -15.84
N ALA A 91 13.40 17.35 -14.79
CA ALA A 91 13.65 18.02 -13.50
C ALA A 91 15.05 17.67 -12.94
N GLY A 92 15.67 16.63 -13.51
CA GLY A 92 17.05 16.23 -13.30
C GLY A 92 17.23 15.63 -11.91
N PRO A 93 18.33 14.91 -11.70
CA PRO A 93 18.84 14.82 -10.36
C PRO A 93 19.40 16.19 -10.00
N SER A 94 18.56 17.11 -9.52
CA SER A 94 19.08 18.27 -8.78
C SER A 94 20.08 17.78 -7.73
N LEU A 95 21.03 18.61 -7.29
CA LEU A 95 22.05 18.23 -6.30
C LEU A 95 21.50 17.48 -5.07
N TRP A 96 20.21 17.66 -4.76
CA TRP A 96 19.43 16.92 -3.76
C TRP A 96 19.14 15.45 -4.07
N LEU A 97 18.88 15.11 -5.34
CA LEU A 97 18.46 13.79 -5.81
C LEU A 97 19.62 12.82 -6.08
N ARG A 98 20.85 13.34 -6.24
CA ARG A 98 22.05 12.52 -6.53
C ARG A 98 22.59 11.76 -5.31
N ASN A 99 22.29 12.20 -4.09
CA ASN A 99 22.83 11.63 -2.85
C ASN A 99 21.81 10.76 -2.09
N TYR A 100 20.92 10.07 -2.81
CA TYR A 100 19.90 9.23 -2.18
C TYR A 100 20.50 8.18 -1.22
N GLU A 101 21.46 7.39 -1.71
CA GLU A 101 22.03 6.24 -0.97
C GLU A 101 22.94 6.69 0.17
N TRP A 102 23.67 7.80 -0.01
CA TRP A 102 24.68 8.26 0.93
C TRP A 102 24.21 9.34 1.90
N GLY A 103 23.03 9.95 1.65
CA GLY A 103 22.53 11.07 2.45
C GLY A 103 21.07 10.92 2.86
N MET A 104 20.16 10.78 1.90
CA MET A 104 18.73 10.84 2.18
C MET A 104 18.22 9.63 2.95
N MET A 105 18.59 8.41 2.53
CA MET A 105 18.11 7.20 3.19
C MET A 105 18.59 7.11 4.65
N PRO A 106 19.89 7.28 4.97
CA PRO A 106 20.33 7.30 6.36
C PRO A 106 19.66 8.41 7.18
N ALA A 107 19.50 9.61 6.60
CA ALA A 107 18.84 10.72 7.30
C ALA A 107 17.37 10.42 7.63
N MET A 108 16.64 9.82 6.70
CA MET A 108 15.25 9.38 6.91
C MET A 108 15.16 8.28 7.97
N VAL A 109 16.06 7.30 7.94
CA VAL A 109 16.14 6.24 8.95
C VAL A 109 16.45 6.81 10.34
N ILE A 110 17.41 7.73 10.45
CA ILE A 110 17.74 8.41 11.72
C ILE A 110 16.54 9.22 12.21
N LEU A 111 15.91 10.01 11.33
CA LEU A 111 14.73 10.80 11.66
C LEU A 111 13.62 9.89 12.23
N ARG A 112 13.42 8.72 11.62
CA ARG A 112 12.43 7.74 12.06
C ARG A 112 12.73 7.15 13.42
N ILE A 113 13.98 6.74 13.64
CA ILE A 113 14.42 6.19 14.92
C ILE A 113 14.23 7.25 16.02
N VAL A 114 14.67 8.49 15.78
CA VAL A 114 14.52 9.60 16.73
C VAL A 114 13.04 9.86 17.03
N ALA A 115 12.19 9.96 16.00
CA ALA A 115 10.75 10.14 16.19
C ALA A 115 10.13 9.00 17.02
N THR A 116 10.52 7.75 16.73
CA THR A 116 10.00 6.57 17.44
C THR A 116 10.44 6.56 18.89
N LEU A 117 11.71 6.86 19.17
CA LEU A 117 12.23 6.97 20.54
C LEU A 117 11.55 8.11 21.30
N CYS A 118 11.37 9.28 20.69
CA CYS A 118 10.63 10.39 21.29
C CYS A 118 9.20 9.97 21.63
N ALA A 119 8.49 9.28 20.72
CA ALA A 119 7.15 8.79 20.99
C ALA A 119 7.11 7.78 22.13
N LEU A 120 8.04 6.82 22.18
CA LEU A 120 8.09 5.80 23.23
C LEU A 120 8.45 6.36 24.61
N ILE A 121 9.33 7.37 24.67
CA ILE A 121 9.78 7.98 25.94
C ILE A 121 8.74 8.98 26.46
N MET A 122 8.22 9.84 25.58
CA MET A 122 7.34 10.95 25.97
C MET A 122 5.86 10.59 25.87
N GLY A 123 5.51 9.49 25.22
CA GLY A 123 4.14 9.09 24.94
C GLY A 123 3.35 10.22 24.27
N ARG A 124 2.13 10.44 24.78
CA ARG A 124 1.22 11.48 24.30
C ARG A 124 1.77 12.91 24.46
N GLU A 125 2.59 13.18 25.48
CA GLU A 125 3.18 14.51 25.71
C GLU A 125 4.16 14.91 24.59
N GLY A 126 4.77 13.92 23.94
CA GLY A 126 5.69 14.12 22.81
C GLY A 126 5.02 14.39 21.46
N THR A 127 3.69 14.39 21.38
CA THR A 127 2.92 14.45 20.12
C THR A 127 3.42 15.56 19.19
N THR A 128 3.52 16.81 19.68
CA THR A 128 3.93 17.96 18.84
C THR A 128 5.32 17.77 18.25
N ILE A 129 6.27 17.28 19.04
CA ILE A 129 7.65 17.05 18.60
C ILE A 129 7.69 15.93 17.56
N VAL A 130 7.00 14.82 17.83
CA VAL A 130 6.97 13.67 16.92
C VAL A 130 6.31 14.04 15.60
N LEU A 131 5.19 14.76 15.61
CA LEU A 131 4.55 15.24 14.38
C LEU A 131 5.45 16.20 13.60
N ALA A 132 6.20 17.07 14.29
CA ALA A 132 7.17 17.95 13.63
C ALA A 132 8.33 17.17 13.00
N LEU A 133 8.81 16.10 13.65
CA LEU A 133 9.82 15.20 13.10
C LEU A 133 9.27 14.43 11.89
N LEU A 134 8.05 13.91 11.96
CA LEU A 134 7.40 13.24 10.82
C LEU A 134 7.15 14.22 9.66
N ALA A 135 6.82 15.48 9.94
CA ALA A 135 6.68 16.51 8.90
C ALA A 135 8.04 16.86 8.25
N CYS A 136 9.14 16.84 9.01
CA CYS A 136 10.49 17.05 8.48
C CYS A 136 10.86 16.03 7.38
N GLN A 137 10.19 14.88 7.31
CA GLN A 137 10.41 13.92 6.23
C GLN A 137 10.10 14.51 4.85
N LEU A 138 9.14 15.43 4.75
CA LEU A 138 8.82 16.13 3.50
C LEU A 138 9.90 17.13 3.09
N LEU A 139 10.78 17.54 4.00
CA LEU A 139 11.97 18.31 3.66
C LEU A 139 13.07 17.42 3.07
N LEU A 140 13.14 16.17 3.52
CA LEU A 140 14.13 15.19 3.02
C LEU A 140 13.68 14.56 1.71
N ALA A 141 12.42 14.18 1.62
CA ALA A 141 11.82 13.42 0.53
C ALA A 141 10.53 14.09 0.01
N PRO A 142 10.57 15.35 -0.46
CA PRO A 142 9.37 16.12 -0.78
C PRO A 142 8.43 15.42 -1.76
N LEU A 143 8.96 14.82 -2.82
CA LEU A 143 8.19 14.09 -3.84
C LEU A 143 7.42 12.85 -3.32
N SER A 144 7.55 12.48 -2.04
CA SER A 144 6.70 11.45 -1.43
C SER A 144 5.30 11.95 -1.08
N PHE A 145 5.06 13.26 -1.07
CA PHE A 145 3.76 13.83 -0.66
C PHE A 145 2.58 13.33 -1.51
N VAL A 146 2.66 13.44 -2.84
CA VAL A 146 1.58 12.96 -3.72
C VAL A 146 1.40 11.44 -3.61
N PRO A 147 2.47 10.60 -3.67
CA PRO A 147 2.36 9.18 -3.35
C PRO A 147 1.63 8.91 -2.02
N ALA A 148 2.02 9.56 -0.93
CA ALA A 148 1.37 9.40 0.38
C ALA A 148 -0.13 9.73 0.35
N ALA A 149 -0.50 10.86 -0.27
CA ALA A 149 -1.89 11.28 -0.41
C ALA A 149 -2.69 10.29 -1.28
N SER A 150 -2.12 9.84 -2.40
CA SER A 150 -2.76 8.86 -3.28
C SER A 150 -2.91 7.49 -2.63
N THR A 151 -1.98 7.09 -1.76
CA THR A 151 -2.09 5.86 -0.96
C THR A 151 -3.24 5.97 0.03
N LEU A 152 -3.37 7.09 0.74
CA LEU A 152 -4.54 7.34 1.58
C LEU A 152 -5.85 7.24 0.78
N ILE A 153 -5.93 7.84 -0.41
CA ILE A 153 -7.12 7.76 -1.27
C ILE A 153 -7.42 6.31 -1.67
N ALA A 154 -6.40 5.55 -2.07
CA ALA A 154 -6.54 4.15 -2.44
C ALA A 154 -7.07 3.30 -1.26
N LEU A 155 -6.59 3.57 -0.04
CA LEU A 155 -6.94 2.84 1.18
C LEU A 155 -8.22 3.35 1.86
N TRP A 156 -8.67 4.57 1.53
CA TRP A 156 -9.83 5.21 2.14
C TRP A 156 -11.06 4.31 2.10
N GLN A 157 -11.40 3.84 0.92
CA GLN A 157 -12.57 3.00 0.71
C GLN A 157 -12.43 1.58 1.28
N PRO A 158 -11.36 0.81 0.98
CA PRO A 158 -11.28 -0.55 1.47
C PRO A 158 -11.10 -0.62 2.99
N MET A 159 -10.40 0.32 3.63
CA MET A 159 -9.93 0.15 5.02
C MET A 159 -10.47 1.18 6.01
N PHE A 160 -10.58 2.45 5.61
CA PHE A 160 -10.84 3.54 6.55
C PHE A 160 -12.31 3.90 6.69
N VAL A 161 -13.04 4.06 5.58
CA VAL A 161 -14.42 4.60 5.60
C VAL A 161 -15.38 3.71 6.40
N GLY A 162 -15.29 2.38 6.24
CA GLY A 162 -16.13 1.45 6.98
C GLY A 162 -15.84 1.52 8.47
N HIS A 163 -14.56 1.46 8.86
CA HIS A 163 -14.14 1.48 10.26
C HIS A 163 -14.57 2.78 10.97
N TYR A 164 -14.28 3.92 10.35
CA TYR A 164 -14.58 5.23 10.94
C TYR A 164 -16.06 5.60 10.89
N ALA A 165 -16.90 4.89 10.11
CA ALA A 165 -18.35 5.00 10.19
C ALA A 165 -18.96 4.04 11.21
N VAL A 166 -18.52 2.77 11.19
CA VAL A 166 -19.12 1.68 11.95
C VAL A 166 -18.76 1.75 13.43
N TYR A 167 -17.48 1.94 13.77
CA TYR A 167 -17.08 1.92 15.18
C TYR A 167 -17.79 2.99 16.03
N PRO A 168 -17.84 4.27 15.62
CA PRO A 168 -18.56 5.29 16.39
C PRO A 168 -20.06 5.00 16.51
N ALA A 169 -20.69 4.52 15.43
CA ALA A 169 -22.11 4.16 15.42
C ALA A 169 -22.41 2.99 16.37
N MET A 170 -21.58 1.95 16.33
CA MET A 170 -21.69 0.82 17.25
C MET A 170 -21.44 1.22 18.69
N ARG A 171 -20.45 2.09 18.94
CA ARG A 171 -20.18 2.61 20.29
C ARG A 171 -21.36 3.40 20.83
N ALA A 172 -21.96 4.26 20.01
CA ALA A 172 -23.15 5.03 20.39
C ALA A 172 -24.36 4.11 20.66
N ALA A 173 -24.58 3.11 19.80
CA ALA A 173 -25.64 2.12 20.00
C ALA A 173 -25.40 1.30 21.28
N ALA A 174 -24.18 0.78 21.48
CA ALA A 174 -23.81 0.04 22.67
C ALA A 174 -24.03 0.87 23.94
N ALA A 175 -23.62 2.14 23.95
CA ALA A 175 -23.84 3.03 25.10
C ALA A 175 -25.33 3.32 25.39
N ALA A 176 -26.21 3.18 24.39
CA ALA A 176 -27.66 3.36 24.56
C ALA A 176 -28.36 2.11 25.13
N PHE A 177 -27.81 0.92 24.91
CA PHE A 177 -28.48 -0.36 25.24
C PHE A 177 -27.76 -1.21 26.29
N ILE A 178 -26.47 -0.98 26.52
CA ILE A 178 -25.62 -1.80 27.40
C ILE A 178 -25.11 -0.92 28.54
N PRO A 179 -25.25 -1.36 29.82
CA PRO A 179 -24.68 -0.62 30.94
C PRO A 179 -23.20 -0.35 30.75
N ALA A 180 -22.73 0.87 31.09
CA ALA A 180 -21.33 1.26 30.93
C ALA A 180 -20.37 0.27 31.61
N SER A 181 -20.72 -0.20 32.82
CA SER A 181 -19.94 -1.19 33.56
C SER A 181 -19.75 -2.52 32.84
N ALA A 182 -20.69 -2.92 31.97
CA ALA A 182 -20.55 -4.11 31.15
C ALA A 182 -19.71 -3.85 29.89
N LEU A 183 -19.80 -2.65 29.31
CA LEU A 183 -18.93 -2.26 28.19
C LEU A 183 -17.46 -2.16 28.62
N ASP A 184 -17.21 -1.59 29.80
CA ASP A 184 -15.86 -1.38 30.33
C ASP A 184 -15.09 -2.69 30.60
N GLN A 185 -15.79 -3.82 30.78
CA GLN A 185 -15.17 -5.15 30.92
C GLN A 185 -14.41 -5.59 29.66
N PHE A 186 -14.75 -5.04 28.50
CA PHE A 186 -14.10 -5.32 27.22
C PHE A 186 -13.20 -4.18 26.76
N THR A 187 -12.82 -3.29 27.66
CA THR A 187 -11.94 -2.17 27.35
C THR A 187 -10.48 -2.55 27.60
N VAL A 188 -9.64 -2.35 26.60
CA VAL A 188 -8.17 -2.48 26.68
C VAL A 188 -7.56 -1.10 26.49
N THR A 189 -6.57 -0.78 27.31
CA THR A 189 -5.80 0.47 27.17
C THR A 189 -4.59 0.22 26.27
N ILE A 190 -4.31 1.13 25.35
CA ILE A 190 -3.02 1.15 24.65
C ILE A 190 -1.95 1.55 25.68
N ASP A 191 -1.24 0.58 26.22
CA ASP A 191 -0.11 0.75 27.13
C ASP A 191 1.15 0.07 26.58
N SER A 192 2.24 0.09 27.35
CA SER A 192 3.50 -0.56 26.94
C SER A 192 3.36 -2.07 26.72
N SER A 193 2.48 -2.72 27.49
CA SER A 193 2.22 -4.16 27.37
C SER A 193 1.48 -4.48 26.07
N PHE A 194 0.48 -3.66 25.71
CA PHE A 194 -0.24 -3.74 24.45
C PHE A 194 0.71 -3.56 23.26
N ILE A 195 1.55 -2.52 23.29
CA ILE A 195 2.52 -2.22 22.23
C ILE A 195 3.48 -3.39 22.05
N LEU A 196 4.05 -3.91 23.15
CA LEU A 196 4.96 -5.05 23.12
C LEU A 196 4.27 -6.29 22.55
N ALA A 197 3.07 -6.62 23.04
CA ALA A 197 2.31 -7.77 22.55
C ALA A 197 2.01 -7.66 21.05
N PHE A 198 1.58 -6.48 20.57
CA PHE A 198 1.31 -6.25 19.16
C PHE A 198 2.55 -6.50 18.30
N VAL A 199 3.69 -5.93 18.68
CA VAL A 199 4.96 -6.10 17.95
C VAL A 199 5.40 -7.56 17.97
N VAL A 200 5.35 -8.23 19.13
CA VAL A 200 5.72 -9.65 19.24
C VAL A 200 4.86 -10.52 18.33
N ILE A 201 3.53 -10.31 18.32
CA ILE A 201 2.62 -11.05 17.43
C ILE A 201 2.96 -10.80 15.96
N ASP A 202 3.17 -9.54 15.54
CA ASP A 202 3.54 -9.23 14.17
C ASP A 202 4.86 -9.92 13.75
N GLN A 203 5.87 -9.91 14.63
CA GLN A 203 7.15 -10.57 14.38
C GLN A 203 7.02 -12.10 14.32
N LEU A 204 6.21 -12.71 15.19
CA LEU A 204 5.95 -14.15 15.16
C LEU A 204 5.25 -14.57 13.86
N LEU A 205 4.31 -13.75 13.35
CA LEU A 205 3.69 -13.99 12.05
C LEU A 205 4.71 -13.90 10.90
N CYS A 206 5.67 -12.96 10.97
CA CYS A 206 6.75 -12.90 9.99
C CYS A 206 7.67 -14.13 10.05
N VAL A 207 8.00 -14.62 11.26
CA VAL A 207 8.76 -15.86 11.46
C VAL A 207 8.00 -17.07 10.92
N LEU A 208 6.68 -17.15 11.16
CA LEU A 208 5.83 -18.22 10.63
C LEU A 208 5.93 -18.29 9.10
N CYS A 209 5.90 -17.15 8.41
CA CYS A 209 6.05 -17.06 6.96
C CYS A 209 7.38 -17.60 6.41
N LEU A 210 8.43 -17.76 7.24
CA LEU A 210 9.68 -18.40 6.82
C LEU A 210 9.52 -19.91 6.61
N PHE A 211 8.55 -20.52 7.28
CA PHE A 211 8.36 -21.97 7.31
C PHE A 211 7.06 -22.41 6.65
N TRP A 212 6.03 -21.55 6.70
CA TRP A 212 4.69 -21.85 6.22
C TRP A 212 4.01 -20.61 5.63
N CYS A 213 3.37 -20.77 4.48
CA CYS A 213 2.59 -19.74 3.82
C CYS A 213 1.36 -20.41 3.17
N PRO A 214 0.15 -19.81 3.25
CA PRO A 214 -1.07 -20.43 2.74
C PRO A 214 -1.05 -20.65 1.23
N ASP A 215 -0.33 -19.81 0.47
CA ASP A 215 -0.32 -19.83 -1.00
C ASP A 215 0.87 -20.62 -1.59
N GLY A 216 1.47 -21.53 -0.81
CA GLY A 216 2.56 -22.39 -1.26
C GLY A 216 3.75 -22.41 -0.30
N LYS A 217 4.70 -23.31 -0.55
CA LYS A 217 5.87 -23.48 0.32
C LYS A 217 6.85 -22.31 0.14
N PRO A 218 7.27 -21.63 1.22
CA PRO A 218 8.27 -20.57 1.12
C PRO A 218 9.59 -21.03 0.49
N ALA A 219 10.16 -20.17 -0.34
CA ALA A 219 11.52 -20.31 -0.84
C ALA A 219 12.51 -20.07 0.31
N PRO A 220 13.62 -20.81 0.38
CA PRO A 220 14.62 -20.62 1.43
C PRO A 220 15.26 -19.22 1.32
N VAL A 221 15.39 -18.54 2.45
CA VAL A 221 16.02 -17.21 2.54
C VAL A 221 17.41 -17.37 3.17
N SER A 222 18.42 -16.71 2.59
CA SER A 222 19.77 -16.72 3.18
C SER A 222 19.79 -15.98 4.53
N THR A 223 20.61 -16.42 5.48
CA THR A 223 20.75 -15.75 6.80
C THR A 223 21.08 -14.27 6.67
N LYS A 224 21.93 -13.90 5.70
CA LYS A 224 22.29 -12.49 5.44
C LYS A 224 21.08 -11.65 5.02
N GLN A 225 20.25 -12.18 4.12
CA GLN A 225 19.04 -11.51 3.67
C GLN A 225 17.98 -11.46 4.79
N LEU A 226 17.82 -12.54 5.55
CA LEU A 226 16.92 -12.58 6.69
C LEU A 226 17.28 -11.49 7.71
N LEU A 227 18.54 -11.40 8.14
CA LEU A 227 18.97 -10.37 9.10
C LEU A 227 18.72 -8.96 8.56
N ARG A 228 18.99 -8.70 7.28
CA ARG A 228 18.69 -7.41 6.66
C ARG A 228 17.20 -7.09 6.72
N SER A 229 16.35 -8.06 6.38
CA SER A 229 14.89 -7.89 6.38
C SER A 229 14.34 -7.68 7.79
N VAL A 230 14.86 -8.42 8.77
CA VAL A 230 14.50 -8.22 10.18
C VAL A 230 14.84 -6.80 10.64
N PHE A 231 16.08 -6.32 10.44
CA PHE A 231 16.47 -5.00 10.95
C PHE A 231 15.89 -3.85 10.12
N TYR A 232 16.08 -3.88 8.80
CA TYR A 232 15.64 -2.81 7.92
C TYR A 232 14.11 -2.82 7.74
N GLY A 233 13.52 -4.00 7.52
CA GLY A 233 12.06 -4.15 7.45
C GLY A 233 11.38 -3.73 8.75
N PHE A 234 11.97 -3.99 9.93
CA PHE A 234 11.45 -3.43 11.17
C PHE A 234 11.44 -1.90 11.18
N VAL A 235 12.58 -1.28 10.89
CA VAL A 235 12.72 0.18 10.91
C VAL A 235 11.82 0.84 9.87
N ASN A 236 11.74 0.29 8.65
CA ASN A 236 10.97 0.86 7.55
C ASN A 236 9.47 0.54 7.67
N CYS A 237 9.11 -0.70 8.04
CA CYS A 237 7.75 -1.21 7.87
C CYS A 237 6.98 -1.40 9.19
N LYS A 238 7.64 -1.43 10.35
CA LYS A 238 7.00 -1.77 11.64
C LYS A 238 6.96 -0.61 12.64
N THR A 239 7.89 0.33 12.51
CA THR A 239 7.93 1.54 13.36
C THR A 239 6.68 2.43 13.25
N TYR A 240 5.89 2.29 12.17
CA TYR A 240 4.60 2.98 12.03
C TYR A 240 3.68 2.72 13.22
N GLN A 241 3.50 1.45 13.57
CA GLN A 241 2.62 1.01 14.65
C GLN A 241 3.16 1.43 16.01
N LEU A 242 4.49 1.35 16.19
CA LEU A 242 5.15 1.83 17.41
C LEU A 242 4.88 3.31 17.65
N LEU A 243 5.09 4.15 16.63
CA LEU A 243 4.81 5.58 16.71
C LEU A 243 3.33 5.85 17.00
N LEU A 244 2.45 5.22 16.25
CA LEU A 244 1.00 5.43 16.37
C LEU A 244 0.52 5.06 17.77
N PHE A 245 0.86 3.87 18.27
CA PHE A 245 0.41 3.41 19.58
C PHE A 245 1.10 4.14 20.73
N ALA A 246 2.38 4.51 20.60
CA ALA A 246 3.06 5.28 21.64
C ALA A 246 2.44 6.68 21.82
N LEU A 247 2.09 7.37 20.71
CA LEU A 247 1.39 8.65 20.77
C LEU A 247 -0.06 8.53 21.27
N LEU A 248 -0.69 7.38 21.04
CA LEU A 248 -2.03 7.04 21.51
C LEU A 248 -2.02 6.33 22.87
N SER A 249 -0.89 6.32 23.58
CA SER A 249 -0.80 5.69 24.90
C SER A 249 -1.84 6.27 25.86
N GLY A 250 -2.55 5.39 26.56
CA GLY A 250 -3.69 5.71 27.41
C GLY A 250 -5.06 5.74 26.70
N LEU A 251 -5.10 5.59 25.36
CA LEU A 251 -6.37 5.44 24.65
C LEU A 251 -7.04 4.12 25.05
N GLN A 252 -8.30 4.20 25.45
CA GLN A 252 -9.13 3.05 25.79
C GLN A 252 -9.89 2.57 24.55
N ILE A 253 -9.74 1.30 24.23
CA ILE A 253 -10.35 0.64 23.07
C ILE A 253 -11.31 -0.42 23.58
N ASN A 254 -12.57 -0.37 23.14
CA ASN A 254 -13.51 -1.44 23.44
C ASN A 254 -13.32 -2.57 22.41
N VAL A 255 -12.59 -3.62 22.78
CA VAL A 255 -12.34 -4.76 21.90
C VAL A 255 -13.60 -5.59 21.66
N GLY A 256 -14.59 -5.50 22.55
CA GLY A 256 -15.91 -6.12 22.37
C GLY A 256 -16.64 -5.56 21.14
N ILE A 257 -16.61 -4.23 20.94
CA ILE A 257 -17.17 -3.59 19.74
C ILE A 257 -16.46 -4.08 18.47
N LEU A 258 -15.13 -4.17 18.49
CA LEU A 258 -14.35 -4.68 17.34
C LEU A 258 -14.66 -6.15 17.05
N ALA A 259 -14.87 -6.97 18.09
CA ALA A 259 -15.25 -8.37 17.94
C ALA A 259 -16.66 -8.51 17.33
N VAL A 260 -17.62 -7.70 17.76
CA VAL A 260 -18.97 -7.67 17.18
C VAL A 260 -18.90 -7.22 15.71
N ASP A 261 -18.13 -6.18 15.38
CA ASP A 261 -17.91 -5.76 13.99
C ASP A 261 -17.33 -6.91 13.14
N TYR A 262 -16.34 -7.62 13.67
CA TYR A 262 -15.78 -8.80 13.01
C TYR A 262 -16.83 -9.90 12.77
N MET A 263 -17.63 -10.24 13.79
CA MET A 263 -18.66 -11.29 13.71
C MET A 263 -19.75 -10.98 12.69
N PHE A 264 -20.19 -9.72 12.61
CA PHE A 264 -21.26 -9.28 11.71
C PHE A 264 -20.74 -8.71 10.37
N GLY A 265 -19.44 -8.48 10.25
CA GLY A 265 -18.80 -7.93 9.06
C GLY A 265 -19.26 -6.52 8.69
N LEU A 266 -19.61 -5.67 9.64
CA LEU A 266 -20.25 -4.37 9.38
C LEU A 266 -19.31 -3.41 8.65
N THR A 267 -18.05 -3.30 9.09
CA THR A 267 -17.00 -2.54 8.41
C THR A 267 -16.82 -3.04 6.98
N ASN A 268 -16.79 -4.36 6.78
CA ASN A 268 -16.68 -4.95 5.45
C ASN A 268 -17.87 -4.58 4.57
N TRP A 269 -19.08 -4.64 5.11
CA TRP A 269 -20.30 -4.29 4.42
C TRP A 269 -20.33 -2.81 3.99
N VAL A 270 -19.95 -1.88 4.87
CA VAL A 270 -19.86 -0.44 4.52
C VAL A 270 -18.79 -0.21 3.46
N CYS A 271 -17.59 -0.78 3.62
CA CYS A 271 -16.54 -0.67 2.60
C CYS A 271 -17.00 -1.21 1.24
N GLU A 272 -17.77 -2.30 1.23
CA GLU A 272 -18.34 -2.90 0.03
C GLU A 272 -19.41 -2.00 -0.62
N LEU A 273 -20.24 -1.34 0.18
CA LEU A 273 -21.22 -0.37 -0.31
C LEU A 273 -20.52 0.81 -1.01
N VAL A 274 -19.47 1.36 -0.37
CA VAL A 274 -18.68 2.44 -0.98
C VAL A 274 -17.93 1.94 -2.21
N ARG A 275 -17.45 0.69 -2.23
CA ARG A 275 -16.79 0.10 -3.42
C ARG A 275 -17.65 0.08 -4.67
N LYS A 276 -18.97 -0.02 -4.52
CA LYS A 276 -19.90 0.02 -5.65
C LYS A 276 -19.99 1.41 -6.30
N THR A 277 -19.51 2.48 -5.66
CA THR A 277 -19.54 3.84 -6.23
C THR A 277 -18.46 4.08 -7.30
N GLY A 278 -17.61 3.08 -7.60
CA GLY A 278 -16.84 3.02 -8.83
C GLY A 278 -15.32 3.05 -8.68
N TYR A 279 -14.81 3.33 -7.48
CA TYR A 279 -13.40 3.26 -7.17
C TYR A 279 -13.08 1.88 -6.58
N ASN A 280 -12.01 1.24 -7.02
CA ASN A 280 -11.56 -0.01 -6.40
C ASN A 280 -10.11 0.10 -6.03
N TRP A 281 -9.78 -0.41 -4.86
CA TRP A 281 -8.42 -0.41 -4.33
C TRP A 281 -7.42 -0.94 -5.37
N SER A 282 -7.67 -2.06 -6.03
CA SER A 282 -6.75 -2.65 -7.02
C SER A 282 -6.35 -1.67 -8.14
N THR A 283 -7.32 -1.00 -8.77
CA THR A 283 -7.09 -0.01 -9.83
C THR A 283 -6.38 1.24 -9.32
N LEU A 284 -6.80 1.75 -8.16
CA LEU A 284 -6.21 2.94 -7.56
C LEU A 284 -4.78 2.68 -7.10
N PHE A 285 -4.56 1.52 -6.49
CA PHE A 285 -3.27 1.01 -6.05
C PHE A 285 -2.35 0.81 -7.25
N TYR A 286 -2.78 0.12 -8.33
CA TYR A 286 -1.97 -0.03 -9.54
C TYR A 286 -1.46 1.33 -10.06
N HIS A 287 -2.36 2.32 -10.16
CA HIS A 287 -1.99 3.64 -10.66
C HIS A 287 -1.05 4.39 -9.70
N GLN A 288 -1.39 4.44 -8.41
CA GLN A 288 -0.56 5.05 -7.37
C GLN A 288 0.83 4.40 -7.33
N HIS A 289 0.88 3.08 -7.39
CA HIS A 289 2.11 2.32 -7.33
C HIS A 289 3.01 2.63 -8.55
N ARG A 290 2.45 2.63 -9.76
CA ARG A 290 3.19 3.03 -10.98
C ARG A 290 3.66 4.50 -10.92
N LEU A 291 2.87 5.40 -10.32
CA LEU A 291 3.25 6.80 -10.07
C LEU A 291 4.43 6.89 -9.09
N ALA A 292 4.39 6.12 -8.00
CA ALA A 292 5.44 6.08 -6.99
C ALA A 292 6.78 5.54 -7.54
N HIS A 293 6.74 4.74 -8.62
CA HIS A 293 7.91 4.23 -9.34
C HIS A 293 8.44 5.14 -10.45
N LEU A 294 7.86 6.33 -10.66
CA LEU A 294 8.43 7.29 -11.59
C LEU A 294 9.85 7.70 -11.15
N PRO A 295 10.77 8.01 -12.07
CA PRO A 295 12.10 8.51 -11.72
C PRO A 295 12.03 9.69 -10.76
N SER A 296 13.01 9.83 -9.86
CA SER A 296 13.03 10.83 -8.77
C SER A 296 11.96 10.61 -7.68
N VAL A 297 10.70 10.37 -8.05
CA VAL A 297 9.62 10.01 -7.12
C VAL A 297 9.95 8.70 -6.40
N TYR A 298 10.39 7.69 -7.14
CA TYR A 298 10.81 6.40 -6.61
C TYR A 298 11.84 6.54 -5.51
N GLN A 299 12.85 7.39 -5.70
CA GLN A 299 13.86 7.62 -4.67
C GLN A 299 13.22 8.22 -3.41
N HIS A 300 12.30 9.17 -3.54
CA HIS A 300 11.71 9.88 -2.39
C HIS A 300 10.60 9.09 -1.69
N ALA A 301 9.86 8.26 -2.42
CA ALA A 301 8.71 7.53 -1.91
C ALA A 301 9.05 6.05 -1.69
N HIS A 302 9.08 5.30 -2.78
CA HIS A 302 8.86 3.86 -2.73
C HIS A 302 10.14 3.02 -2.71
N LYS A 303 11.31 3.59 -3.04
CA LYS A 303 12.60 2.87 -3.00
C LYS A 303 12.96 2.38 -1.59
N PHE A 304 12.48 3.06 -0.54
CA PHE A 304 12.65 2.58 0.83
C PHE A 304 12.03 1.20 1.02
N HIS A 305 10.82 0.99 0.47
CA HIS A 305 10.15 -0.31 0.48
C HIS A 305 10.94 -1.38 -0.30
N HIS A 306 11.60 -1.00 -1.39
CA HIS A 306 12.39 -1.90 -2.26
C HIS A 306 13.90 -1.95 -1.97
N SER A 307 14.36 -1.41 -0.85
CA SER A 307 15.81 -1.31 -0.61
C SER A 307 16.47 -2.68 -0.42
N LEU A 308 15.68 -3.73 -0.17
CA LEU A 308 16.14 -5.11 -0.09
C LEU A 308 15.72 -5.86 -1.36
N GLN A 309 16.71 -6.28 -2.15
CA GLN A 309 16.48 -7.17 -3.28
C GLN A 309 16.07 -8.56 -2.77
N GLY A 310 14.88 -8.98 -3.17
CA GLY A 310 14.23 -10.16 -2.60
C GLY A 310 13.65 -9.82 -1.24
N THR A 311 12.33 -9.90 -1.17
CA THR A 311 11.57 -9.52 0.03
C THR A 311 11.20 -10.74 0.88
N THR A 312 10.93 -10.49 2.15
CA THR A 312 10.36 -11.42 3.12
C THR A 312 9.16 -10.78 3.83
N ALA A 313 8.39 -11.56 4.59
CA ALA A 313 7.30 -11.04 5.43
C ALA A 313 7.72 -9.92 6.41
N PHE A 314 9.00 -9.81 6.78
CA PHE A 314 9.49 -8.71 7.63
C PHE A 314 9.45 -7.35 6.93
N ASP A 315 9.49 -7.34 5.60
CA ASP A 315 9.45 -6.13 4.78
C ASP A 315 8.01 -5.71 4.43
N ALA A 316 7.02 -6.51 4.85
CA ALA A 316 5.61 -6.21 4.66
C ALA A 316 5.18 -5.08 5.62
N HIS A 317 4.79 -3.95 5.05
CA HIS A 317 4.12 -2.87 5.78
C HIS A 317 2.63 -3.18 5.89
N LEU A 318 1.96 -2.67 6.93
CA LEU A 318 0.53 -2.85 7.13
C LEU A 318 -0.31 -2.50 5.88
N TYR A 319 0.15 -1.51 5.11
CA TYR A 319 -0.51 -0.96 3.91
C TYR A 319 0.28 -1.14 2.60
N GLY A 320 1.34 -1.97 2.58
CA GLY A 320 2.13 -2.25 1.37
C GLY A 320 2.89 -1.05 0.80
N ASN A 321 3.38 -0.15 1.66
CA ASN A 321 4.08 1.08 1.27
C ASN A 321 5.36 1.30 2.11
N GLY A 322 6.21 2.22 1.66
CA GLY A 322 7.40 2.64 2.42
C GLY A 322 7.09 3.74 3.43
N MET A 323 7.98 3.93 4.40
CA MET A 323 7.87 4.99 5.42
C MET A 323 7.50 6.38 4.86
N PRO A 324 8.11 6.89 3.76
CA PRO A 324 7.76 8.23 3.24
C PRO A 324 6.33 8.38 2.72
N GLU A 325 5.63 7.26 2.47
CA GLU A 325 4.28 7.22 1.90
C GLU A 325 3.19 7.09 2.97
N GLU A 326 3.56 6.89 4.24
CA GLU A 326 2.60 6.61 5.30
C GLU A 326 2.06 7.89 5.98
N LEU A 327 2.61 9.07 5.67
CA LEU A 327 2.32 10.30 6.41
C LEU A 327 0.82 10.63 6.43
N ALA A 328 0.15 10.49 5.29
CA ALA A 328 -1.27 10.80 5.16
C ALA A 328 -2.14 9.78 5.91
N THR A 329 -1.80 8.49 5.85
CA THR A 329 -2.51 7.44 6.61
C THR A 329 -2.27 7.61 8.11
N PHE A 330 -1.04 7.91 8.52
CA PHE A 330 -0.70 8.20 9.92
C PHE A 330 -1.51 9.38 10.45
N ALA A 331 -1.55 10.49 9.72
CA ALA A 331 -2.29 11.68 10.12
C ALA A 331 -3.79 11.42 10.28
N LEU A 332 -4.39 10.62 9.38
CA LEU A 332 -5.79 10.22 9.52
C LEU A 332 -6.00 9.35 10.77
N GLU A 333 -5.21 8.30 10.95
CA GLU A 333 -5.40 7.35 12.06
C GLU A 333 -5.15 8.01 13.42
N PHE A 334 -4.03 8.72 13.55
CA PHE A 334 -3.71 9.47 14.75
C PHE A 334 -4.75 10.55 15.01
N GLY A 335 -5.13 11.33 14.00
CA GLY A 335 -6.11 12.40 14.13
C GLY A 335 -7.48 11.88 14.58
N ALA A 336 -7.97 10.81 13.95
CA ALA A 336 -9.26 10.22 14.32
C ALA A 336 -9.25 9.67 15.75
N ALA A 337 -8.15 9.04 16.17
CA ALA A 337 -8.00 8.52 17.51
C ALA A 337 -7.83 9.61 18.57
N ALA A 338 -6.99 10.61 18.31
CA ALA A 338 -6.71 11.68 19.25
C ALA A 338 -7.88 12.66 19.42
N LEU A 339 -8.63 12.93 18.34
CA LEU A 339 -9.73 13.91 18.36
C LEU A 339 -11.08 13.29 18.70
N TRP A 340 -11.35 12.07 18.26
CA TRP A 340 -12.66 11.43 18.42
C TRP A 340 -12.65 10.17 19.28
N GLY A 341 -11.48 9.76 19.79
CA GLY A 341 -11.36 8.56 20.62
C GLY A 341 -11.77 7.27 19.88
N VAL A 342 -11.68 7.27 18.55
CA VAL A 342 -11.94 6.10 17.70
C VAL A 342 -10.63 5.32 17.58
N PRO A 343 -10.60 3.99 17.83
CA PRO A 343 -9.38 3.23 17.67
C PRO A 343 -8.82 3.40 16.24
N PRO A 344 -7.49 3.37 16.07
CA PRO A 344 -6.90 3.38 14.73
C PRO A 344 -7.41 2.19 13.91
N ALA A 345 -7.65 2.41 12.62
CA ALA A 345 -8.13 1.36 11.71
C ALA A 345 -7.14 0.19 11.58
N THR A 346 -5.87 0.42 11.89
CA THR A 346 -4.82 -0.60 12.08
C THR A 346 -5.25 -1.75 13.01
N LEU A 347 -6.16 -1.49 13.96
CA LEU A 347 -6.64 -2.48 14.92
C LEU A 347 -7.92 -3.21 14.48
N ASN A 348 -8.54 -2.81 13.36
CA ASN A 348 -9.72 -3.50 12.87
C ASN A 348 -9.33 -4.79 12.14
N PHE A 349 -10.23 -5.78 12.15
CA PHE A 349 -9.96 -7.09 11.56
C PHE A 349 -9.59 -7.01 10.07
N LYS A 350 -10.25 -6.14 9.31
CA LYS A 350 -10.03 -6.03 7.86
C LYS A 350 -8.61 -5.56 7.55
N THR A 351 -8.11 -4.56 8.27
CA THR A 351 -6.74 -4.03 8.12
C THR A 351 -5.71 -5.04 8.60
N LEU A 352 -5.98 -5.74 9.72
CA LEU A 352 -5.11 -6.81 10.22
C LEU A 352 -5.03 -7.97 9.22
N TYR A 353 -6.15 -8.36 8.62
CA TYR A 353 -6.20 -9.36 7.56
C TYR A 353 -5.43 -8.90 6.33
N HIS A 354 -5.58 -7.63 5.92
CA HIS A 354 -4.78 -7.09 4.82
C HIS A 354 -3.27 -7.17 5.12
N SER A 355 -2.84 -6.80 6.32
CA SER A 355 -1.44 -6.91 6.72
C SER A 355 -0.94 -8.36 6.74
N TRP A 356 -1.80 -9.31 7.10
CA TRP A 356 -1.48 -10.73 6.96
C TRP A 356 -1.30 -11.12 5.49
N THR A 357 -2.25 -10.75 4.62
CA THR A 357 -2.13 -11.02 3.18
C THR A 357 -0.92 -10.35 2.55
N ASP A 358 -0.48 -9.19 3.07
CA ASP A 358 0.71 -8.51 2.60
C ASP A 358 1.99 -9.25 3.01
N LYS A 359 2.07 -9.81 4.23
CA LYS A 359 3.17 -10.71 4.65
C LYS A 359 3.27 -11.95 3.78
N VAL A 360 2.11 -12.56 3.49
CA VAL A 360 1.99 -13.67 2.55
C VAL A 360 2.48 -13.22 1.17
N GLY A 361 2.03 -12.06 0.69
CA GLY A 361 2.45 -11.45 -0.57
C GLY A 361 3.97 -11.27 -0.66
N HIS A 362 4.63 -10.73 0.37
CA HIS A 362 6.08 -10.52 0.39
C HIS A 362 6.91 -11.81 0.57
N THR A 363 6.30 -12.95 0.85
CA THR A 363 7.04 -14.21 0.98
C THR A 363 7.22 -14.81 -0.41
N MET A 364 8.45 -14.99 -0.90
CA MET A 364 8.70 -15.72 -2.16
C MET A 364 8.36 -17.21 -1.98
N LYS A 365 7.61 -17.80 -2.92
CA LYS A 365 7.20 -19.22 -2.93
C LYS A 365 8.03 -20.00 -3.95
N ARG A 366 8.15 -21.32 -3.77
CA ARG A 366 8.99 -22.19 -4.61
C ARG A 366 8.40 -22.49 -5.99
N ASP A 367 7.11 -22.71 -6.03
CA ASP A 367 6.34 -23.19 -7.19
C ASP A 367 5.76 -22.05 -8.03
N GLY A 368 5.61 -20.84 -7.47
CA GLY A 368 5.21 -19.65 -8.22
C GLY A 368 3.85 -19.75 -8.91
N THR A 369 3.05 -20.74 -8.53
CA THR A 369 1.73 -21.05 -9.08
C THR A 369 0.72 -19.95 -8.75
N ASP A 370 -0.34 -19.84 -9.56
CA ASP A 370 -1.43 -18.88 -9.37
C ASP A 370 -0.98 -17.41 -9.18
N GLY A 371 0.20 -17.06 -9.69
CA GLY A 371 0.72 -15.71 -9.59
C GLY A 371 1.14 -15.30 -8.18
N CYS A 372 1.27 -16.24 -7.25
CA CYS A 372 1.60 -15.99 -5.84
C CYS A 372 2.95 -15.26 -5.64
N ASN A 373 3.79 -15.26 -6.68
CA ASN A 373 5.07 -14.57 -6.74
C ASN A 373 5.05 -13.22 -7.50
N ALA A 374 3.90 -12.70 -7.94
CA ALA A 374 3.81 -11.41 -8.62
C ALA A 374 4.42 -10.27 -7.78
N HIS A 375 4.05 -10.19 -6.49
CA HIS A 375 4.59 -9.20 -5.55
C HIS A 375 6.10 -9.34 -5.30
N PRO A 376 6.64 -10.50 -4.88
CA PRO A 376 8.06 -10.59 -4.57
C PRO A 376 8.92 -10.44 -5.83
N LEU A 377 8.41 -10.76 -7.03
CA LEU A 377 9.06 -10.45 -8.30
C LEU A 377 9.02 -8.95 -8.62
N HIS A 378 7.96 -8.24 -8.21
CA HIS A 378 7.94 -6.77 -8.28
C HIS A 378 9.10 -6.16 -7.46
N HIS A 379 9.41 -6.70 -6.28
CA HIS A 379 10.60 -6.33 -5.48
C HIS A 379 11.95 -6.69 -6.10
N VAL A 380 11.97 -7.39 -7.24
CA VAL A 380 13.19 -7.67 -8.01
C VAL A 380 13.28 -6.73 -9.22
N HIS A 381 12.17 -6.50 -9.91
CA HIS A 381 12.15 -5.76 -11.17
C HIS A 381 11.80 -4.27 -11.02
N HIS A 382 11.08 -3.90 -9.95
CA HIS A 382 10.54 -2.59 -9.55
C HIS A 382 9.66 -1.86 -10.58
N THR A 383 9.82 -2.15 -11.87
CA THR A 383 9.14 -1.50 -12.98
C THR A 383 8.08 -2.39 -13.64
N LYS A 384 7.77 -3.51 -13.00
CA LYS A 384 6.88 -4.56 -13.49
C LYS A 384 6.00 -5.13 -12.36
N ASN A 385 4.81 -5.63 -12.67
CA ASN A 385 3.85 -6.23 -11.73
C ASN A 385 3.32 -5.26 -10.66
N TYR A 386 2.86 -4.07 -11.08
CA TYR A 386 2.38 -3.04 -10.16
C TYR A 386 1.06 -3.38 -9.45
N GLY A 387 0.23 -4.26 -10.02
CA GLY A 387 -1.06 -4.67 -9.50
C GLY A 387 -0.98 -5.65 -8.33
N ILE A 388 0.21 -6.23 -8.10
CA ILE A 388 0.61 -7.12 -7.00
C ILE A 388 -0.23 -8.41 -6.86
N PHE A 389 -1.54 -8.30 -6.67
CA PHE A 389 -2.49 -9.39 -6.45
C PHE A 389 -3.36 -9.69 -7.67
N ASP A 390 -3.44 -8.76 -8.64
CA ASP A 390 -4.16 -8.94 -9.89
C ASP A 390 -3.32 -8.41 -11.07
N MET A 391 -2.85 -9.32 -11.92
CA MET A 391 -2.04 -8.99 -13.09
C MET A 391 -2.85 -8.60 -14.32
N SER A 392 -4.18 -8.55 -14.25
CA SER A 392 -5.03 -8.17 -15.38
C SER A 392 -4.68 -6.76 -15.88
N ILE A 393 -4.50 -5.82 -14.95
CA ILE A 393 -4.16 -4.43 -15.27
C ILE A 393 -2.70 -4.33 -15.75
N ASP A 394 -1.79 -5.12 -15.17
CA ASP A 394 -0.40 -5.18 -15.65
C ASP A 394 -0.28 -5.71 -17.07
N LEU A 395 -1.02 -6.77 -17.41
CA LEU A 395 -1.06 -7.29 -18.77
C LEU A 395 -1.67 -6.25 -19.71
N LEU A 396 -2.80 -5.65 -19.35
CA LEU A 396 -3.45 -4.62 -20.18
C LEU A 396 -2.47 -3.51 -20.60
N PHE A 397 -1.75 -2.94 -19.64
CA PHE A 397 -0.83 -1.81 -19.87
C PHE A 397 0.61 -2.22 -20.21
N GLY A 398 0.91 -3.52 -20.35
CA GLY A 398 2.25 -4.00 -20.72
C GLY A 398 3.30 -3.88 -19.60
N THR A 399 2.86 -3.87 -18.34
CA THR A 399 3.73 -3.78 -17.16
C THR A 399 3.93 -5.11 -16.44
N CYS A 400 3.46 -6.24 -16.97
CA CYS A 400 3.82 -7.55 -16.40
C CYS A 400 5.26 -7.97 -16.77
N VAL A 401 5.92 -8.75 -15.90
CA VAL A 401 7.22 -9.40 -16.19
C VAL A 401 7.08 -10.38 -17.36
N HIS A 402 5.98 -11.14 -17.39
CA HIS A 402 5.65 -12.05 -18.47
C HIS A 402 4.56 -11.40 -19.34
N ALA A 403 4.92 -10.92 -20.52
CA ALA A 403 4.10 -9.97 -21.28
C ALA A 403 2.86 -10.58 -21.95
N THR A 404 2.80 -11.91 -22.10
CA THR A 404 1.79 -12.58 -22.95
C THR A 404 0.82 -13.47 -22.18
N GLU A 405 1.25 -14.00 -21.04
CA GLU A 405 0.50 -14.99 -20.27
C GLU A 405 0.84 -14.86 -18.78
N PHE A 406 -0.18 -15.01 -17.93
CA PHE A 406 0.00 -15.05 -16.48
C PHE A 406 -1.03 -15.97 -15.81
N PRO A 407 -0.65 -16.72 -14.76
CA PRO A 407 -1.61 -17.46 -13.95
C PRO A 407 -2.59 -16.52 -13.24
N ALA A 408 -3.89 -16.77 -13.38
CA ALA A 408 -4.97 -16.02 -12.75
C ALA A 408 -5.66 -16.87 -11.66
N PRO A 409 -6.44 -16.25 -10.75
CA PRO A 409 -7.16 -16.98 -9.72
C PRO A 409 -8.03 -18.10 -10.28
N HIS A 410 -8.30 -19.11 -9.44
CA HIS A 410 -9.15 -20.24 -9.76
C HIS A 410 -8.63 -21.09 -10.92
N GLY A 411 -7.32 -21.34 -10.99
CA GLY A 411 -6.72 -22.18 -12.05
C GLY A 411 -7.00 -21.66 -13.47
N CYS A 412 -7.21 -20.35 -13.60
CA CYS A 412 -7.35 -19.71 -14.89
C CYS A 412 -5.99 -19.22 -15.38
N THR A 413 -5.85 -19.07 -16.68
CA THR A 413 -4.73 -18.37 -17.30
C THR A 413 -5.27 -17.14 -17.99
N ILE A 414 -4.63 -15.98 -17.80
CA ILE A 414 -4.94 -14.76 -18.55
C ILE A 414 -3.91 -14.55 -19.67
N THR A 415 -4.40 -14.27 -20.87
CA THR A 415 -3.58 -13.92 -22.04
C THR A 415 -3.99 -12.57 -22.62
N ARG A 416 -3.01 -11.84 -23.18
CA ARG A 416 -3.22 -10.56 -23.87
C ARG A 416 -3.08 -10.74 -25.38
N SER A 417 -4.05 -10.25 -26.15
CA SER A 417 -3.94 -10.17 -27.61
C SER A 417 -4.45 -8.84 -28.15
N GLU A 418 -3.88 -8.37 -29.25
CA GLU A 418 -4.37 -7.21 -29.99
C GLU A 418 -5.21 -7.70 -31.17
N ARG A 419 -6.39 -7.10 -31.35
CA ARG A 419 -7.32 -7.46 -32.44
C ARG A 419 -8.05 -6.22 -32.93
N ARG A 420 -8.47 -6.27 -34.19
CA ARG A 420 -9.40 -5.30 -34.75
C ARG A 420 -10.83 -5.77 -34.50
N SER A 421 -11.64 -4.95 -33.84
CA SER A 421 -13.07 -5.20 -33.59
C SER A 421 -13.90 -4.14 -34.33
N GLY A 422 -14.34 -4.46 -35.54
CA GLY A 422 -14.96 -3.50 -36.44
C GLY A 422 -13.95 -2.41 -36.89
N GLU A 423 -14.26 -1.16 -36.58
CA GLU A 423 -13.41 0.00 -36.91
C GLU A 423 -12.41 0.35 -35.79
N THR A 424 -12.47 -0.31 -34.64
CA THR A 424 -11.65 0.02 -33.46
C THR A 424 -10.66 -1.09 -33.16
N ASP A 425 -9.40 -0.72 -32.92
CA ASP A 425 -8.40 -1.62 -32.37
C ASP A 425 -8.64 -1.80 -30.88
N VAL A 426 -8.64 -3.05 -30.43
CA VAL A 426 -8.87 -3.43 -29.03
C VAL A 426 -7.73 -4.31 -28.52
N ILE A 427 -7.42 -4.15 -27.24
CA ILE A 427 -6.65 -5.11 -26.47
C ILE A 427 -7.63 -6.03 -25.76
N ARG A 428 -7.57 -7.32 -26.10
CA ARG A 428 -8.39 -8.37 -25.52
C ARG A 428 -7.60 -9.12 -24.46
N LEU A 429 -8.14 -9.13 -23.24
CA LEU A 429 -7.75 -10.05 -22.19
C LEU A 429 -8.63 -11.30 -22.26
N THR A 430 -8.03 -12.48 -22.39
CA THR A 430 -8.75 -13.76 -22.40
C THR A 430 -8.35 -14.57 -21.19
N TYR A 431 -9.33 -14.89 -20.34
CA TYR A 431 -9.18 -15.78 -19.20
C TYR A 431 -9.69 -17.16 -19.60
N THR A 432 -8.82 -18.16 -19.51
CA THR A 432 -9.14 -19.55 -19.89
C THR A 432 -9.03 -20.43 -18.65
N ARG A 433 -10.08 -21.19 -18.32
CA ARG A 433 -10.01 -22.17 -17.23
C ARG A 433 -9.22 -23.39 -17.71
N GLY A 434 -8.06 -23.63 -17.10
CA GLY A 434 -7.19 -24.75 -17.48
C GLY A 434 -7.88 -26.10 -17.33
N THR A 435 -7.46 -27.08 -18.12
CA THR A 435 -7.76 -28.47 -17.84
C THR A 435 -6.97 -28.86 -16.60
N GLN A 436 -7.64 -29.26 -15.50
CA GLN A 436 -6.93 -29.82 -14.34
C GLN A 436 -6.22 -31.09 -14.80
N GLU A 437 -4.99 -30.98 -15.29
CA GLU A 437 -4.09 -32.11 -15.33
C GLU A 437 -3.75 -32.41 -13.88
N GLY A 438 -4.14 -33.60 -13.43
CA GLY A 438 -4.11 -34.00 -12.02
C GLY A 438 -2.72 -33.84 -11.42
N HIS A 439 -2.51 -32.74 -10.72
CA HIS A 439 -1.49 -32.61 -9.68
C HIS A 439 -2.18 -32.87 -8.35
N SER A 440 -2.48 -34.15 -8.12
CA SER A 440 -2.78 -34.73 -6.80
C SER A 440 -1.49 -35.03 -6.06
#